data_AF-A0AA46QFI3-F1
#
_entry.id   AF-A0AA46QFI3-F1
#
_cell.length_a   1.000
_cell.length_b   1.000
_cell.length_c   1.000
_cell.angle_alpha   90.00
_cell.angle_beta   90.00
_cell.angle_gamma   90.00
#
_symmetry.space_group_name_H-M   'P 1'
#
loop_
_entity.id
_entity.type
_entity.pdbx_description
1 polymer ?
#
loop_
_entity_poly.entity_id
_entity_poly.type
_entity_poly.pdbx_seq_one_letter_code
_entity_poly.pdbx_strand_id
1 'polypeptide(L)'
;MKRFYIKVMLMILIILSTFLCSIYILSFNQTKVIETSYVRLKVTHLIIRSKVDNFWQGEMYANRNDIKNMPQNHRIDYFVAVLYTLTDKLQKSGEATLIYYEIIPYEDKIMLYEKLNELETTEYFKDLEIYEKDYIRSIKEVIKLSSMIKPVE
;
A
#
# COMPACT_ATOMS: atom_id res chain seq x y z
N MET A 1 -31.66 4.76 37.10
CA MET A 1 -30.81 5.63 36.23
C MET A 1 -29.45 5.02 35.89
N LYS A 2 -28.52 4.77 36.83
CA LYS A 2 -27.15 4.25 36.50
C LYS A 2 -27.11 3.01 35.59
N ARG A 3 -27.95 1.99 35.83
CA ARG A 3 -28.03 0.77 34.99
C ARG A 3 -28.49 1.04 33.55
N PHE A 4 -29.28 2.08 33.33
CA PHE A 4 -29.74 2.48 31.99
C PHE A 4 -28.59 3.13 31.21
N TYR A 5 -27.86 4.06 31.83
CA TYR A 5 -26.68 4.68 31.22
C TYR A 5 -25.59 3.66 30.87
N ILE A 6 -25.34 2.67 31.74
CA ILE A 6 -24.37 1.61 31.45
C ILE A 6 -24.78 0.82 30.20
N LYS A 7 -26.06 0.44 30.06
CA LYS A 7 -26.56 -0.28 28.88
C LYS A 7 -26.45 0.55 27.61
N VAL A 8 -26.79 1.84 27.66
CA VAL A 8 -26.66 2.76 26.51
C VAL A 8 -25.19 2.91 26.12
N MET A 9 -24.29 3.10 27.09
CA MET A 9 -22.84 3.21 26.83
C MET A 9 -22.28 1.94 26.19
N LEU A 10 -22.69 0.76 26.67
CA LEU A 10 -22.30 -0.54 26.10
C LEU A 10 -22.81 -0.69 24.66
N MET A 11 -24.04 -0.26 24.38
CA MET A 11 -24.62 -0.31 23.04
C MET A 11 -23.84 0.59 22.07
N ILE A 12 -23.50 1.80 22.48
CA ILE A 12 -22.66 2.73 21.70
C ILE A 12 -21.29 2.10 21.43
N LEU A 13 -20.67 1.49 22.45
CA LEU A 13 -19.37 0.84 22.31
C LEU A 13 -19.43 -0.31 21.30
N ILE A 14 -20.47 -1.14 21.33
CA ILE A 14 -20.68 -2.24 20.37
C ILE A 14 -20.85 -1.69 18.95
N ILE A 15 -21.69 -0.66 18.77
CA ILE A 15 -21.88 -0.03 17.45
C ILE A 15 -20.55 0.51 16.92
N LEU A 16 -19.79 1.22 17.76
CA LEU A 16 -18.50 1.78 17.37
C LEU A 16 -17.49 0.68 17.01
N SER A 17 -17.45 -0.40 17.78
CA SER A 17 -16.61 -1.58 17.50
C SER A 17 -16.97 -2.23 16.17
N THR A 18 -18.26 -2.46 15.90
CA THR A 18 -18.70 -3.09 14.64
C THR A 18 -18.39 -2.22 13.42
N PHE A 19 -18.51 -0.90 13.56
CA PHE A 19 -18.16 0.05 12.53
C PHE A 19 -16.65 0.07 12.23
N LEU A 20 -15.80 0.03 13.28
CA LEU A 20 -14.35 -0.04 13.08
C LEU A 20 -13.93 -1.37 12.42
N CYS A 21 -14.55 -2.49 12.81
CA CYS A 21 -14.30 -3.78 12.19
C CYS A 21 -14.68 -3.82 10.71
N SER A 22 -15.80 -3.20 10.31
CA SER A 22 -16.22 -3.18 8.91
C SER A 22 -15.25 -2.38 8.02
N ILE A 23 -14.76 -1.22 8.50
CA ILE A 23 -13.72 -0.45 7.81
C ILE A 23 -12.46 -1.30 7.61
N TYR A 24 -12.03 -2.02 8.65
CA TYR A 24 -10.85 -2.87 8.59
C TYR A 24 -11.01 -4.00 7.56
N ILE A 25 -12.16 -4.68 7.55
CA ILE A 25 -12.46 -5.78 6.62
C ILE A 25 -12.47 -5.29 5.17
N LEU A 26 -13.07 -4.13 4.90
CA LEU A 26 -13.10 -3.55 3.55
C LEU A 26 -11.68 -3.24 3.04
N SER A 27 -10.84 -2.63 3.87
CA SER A 27 -9.45 -2.35 3.52
C SER A 27 -8.61 -3.63 3.37
N PHE A 28 -8.86 -4.65 4.17
CA PHE A 28 -8.20 -5.95 4.03
C PHE A 28 -8.62 -6.71 2.76
N ASN A 29 -9.84 -6.48 2.26
CA ASN A 29 -10.29 -7.04 0.98
C ASN A 29 -9.53 -6.45 -0.22
N GLN A 30 -9.13 -5.18 -0.15
CA GLN A 30 -8.37 -4.50 -1.22
C GLN A 30 -6.95 -5.07 -1.38
N THR A 31 -6.44 -5.76 -0.36
CA THR A 31 -5.09 -6.36 -0.35
C THR A 31 -5.11 -7.87 -0.56
N LYS A 32 -6.24 -8.46 -0.99
CA LYS A 32 -6.36 -9.90 -1.28
C LYS A 32 -5.39 -10.40 -2.34
N VAL A 33 -4.96 -9.52 -3.23
CA VAL A 33 -3.94 -9.77 -4.26
C VAL A 33 -2.55 -10.08 -3.71
N ILE A 34 -2.30 -9.75 -2.44
CA ILE A 34 -1.03 -9.98 -1.77
C ILE A 34 -1.06 -11.39 -1.16
N GLU A 35 -0.25 -12.30 -1.68
CA GLU A 35 -0.24 -13.70 -1.24
C GLU A 35 0.21 -13.85 0.23
N THR A 36 1.12 -12.98 0.67
CA THR A 36 1.76 -13.10 1.98
C THR A 36 0.99 -12.34 3.06
N SER A 37 0.53 -13.06 4.09
CA SER A 37 -0.30 -12.47 5.15
C SER A 37 0.40 -11.33 5.91
N TYR A 38 1.72 -11.41 6.04
CA TYR A 38 2.52 -10.36 6.69
C TYR A 38 2.54 -9.05 5.88
N VAL A 39 2.83 -9.13 4.58
CA VAL A 39 2.80 -7.95 3.70
C VAL A 39 1.38 -7.38 3.62
N ARG A 40 0.38 -8.27 3.56
CA ARG A 40 -1.03 -7.88 3.59
C ARG A 40 -1.41 -7.05 4.81
N LEU A 41 -0.94 -7.45 6.00
CA LEU A 41 -1.16 -6.68 7.23
C LEU A 41 -0.47 -5.32 7.18
N LYS A 42 0.80 -5.26 6.74
CA LYS A 42 1.54 -3.99 6.63
C LYS A 42 0.88 -3.01 5.66
N VAL A 43 0.47 -3.47 4.48
CA VAL A 43 -0.20 -2.61 3.48
C VAL A 43 -1.59 -2.20 3.97
N THR A 44 -2.35 -3.10 4.58
CA THR A 44 -3.67 -2.75 5.15
C THR A 44 -3.55 -1.67 6.23
N HIS A 45 -2.52 -1.76 7.08
CA HIS A 45 -2.25 -0.71 8.08
C HIS A 45 -1.99 0.65 7.41
N LEU A 46 -1.18 0.69 6.35
CA LEU A 46 -0.93 1.91 5.58
C LEU A 46 -2.19 2.46 4.90
N ILE A 47 -3.05 1.60 4.34
CA ILE A 47 -4.33 2.01 3.73
C ILE A 47 -5.25 2.64 4.78
N ILE A 48 -5.36 2.06 5.96
CA ILE A 48 -6.20 2.61 7.02
C ILE A 48 -5.63 3.94 7.49
N ARG A 49 -4.33 4.01 7.76
CA ARG A 49 -3.66 5.24 8.22
C ARG A 49 -3.80 6.37 7.23
N SER A 50 -3.60 6.09 5.94
CA SER A 50 -3.74 7.08 4.88
C SER A 50 -5.17 7.60 4.67
N LYS A 51 -6.20 6.98 5.26
CA LYS A 51 -7.58 7.51 5.28
C LYS A 51 -7.83 8.47 6.44
N VAL A 52 -7.05 8.35 7.51
CA VAL A 52 -7.20 9.09 8.76
C VAL A 52 -6.21 10.24 8.86
N ASP A 53 -5.05 10.09 8.20
CA ASP A 53 -3.89 10.94 8.40
C ASP A 53 -3.03 11.03 7.12
N ASN A 54 -2.37 12.17 6.94
CA ASN A 54 -1.39 12.40 5.87
C ASN A 54 0.02 11.89 6.24
N PHE A 55 0.29 11.54 7.51
CA PHE A 55 1.59 11.03 7.96
C PHE A 55 1.93 9.61 7.49
N TRP A 56 1.05 8.94 6.75
CA TRP A 56 1.29 7.58 6.23
C TRP A 56 2.55 7.48 5.35
N GLN A 57 2.94 8.56 4.67
CA GLN A 57 4.19 8.63 3.90
C GLN A 57 5.44 8.53 4.80
N GLY A 58 5.38 9.13 6.00
CA GLY A 58 6.42 9.01 7.01
C GLY A 58 6.49 7.61 7.62
N GLU A 59 5.35 6.94 7.81
CA GLU A 59 5.32 5.52 8.21
C GLU A 59 5.94 4.61 7.15
N MET A 60 5.64 4.85 5.87
CA MET A 60 6.26 4.11 4.76
C MET A 60 7.79 4.26 4.80
N TYR A 61 8.30 5.47 5.03
CA TYR A 61 9.75 5.70 5.17
C TYR A 61 10.35 5.08 6.44
N ALA A 62 9.66 5.17 7.57
CA ALA A 62 10.11 4.60 8.84
C ALA A 62 10.25 3.06 8.74
N ASN A 63 9.36 2.42 7.99
CA ASN A 63 9.37 0.98 7.73
C ASN A 63 10.42 0.51 6.71
N ARG A 64 11.18 1.41 6.07
CA ARG A 64 12.12 1.04 4.98
C ARG A 64 13.14 -0.02 5.40
N ASN A 65 13.64 0.04 6.63
CA ASN A 65 14.62 -0.93 7.14
C ASN A 65 13.98 -2.32 7.32
N ASP A 66 12.76 -2.36 7.84
CA ASP A 66 11.99 -3.60 7.96
C ASP A 66 11.76 -4.21 6.58
N ILE A 67 11.35 -3.39 5.60
CA ILE A 67 11.11 -3.82 4.22
C ILE A 67 12.40 -4.37 3.63
N LYS A 68 13.52 -3.64 3.75
CA LYS A 68 14.83 -4.08 3.25
C LYS A 68 15.25 -5.46 3.77
N ASN A 69 14.89 -5.80 5.00
CA ASN A 69 15.21 -7.08 5.63
C ASN A 69 14.25 -8.22 5.25
N MET A 70 13.17 -7.96 4.52
CA MET A 70 12.26 -9.01 4.05
C MET A 70 12.86 -9.79 2.88
N PRO A 71 12.42 -11.04 2.65
CA PRO A 71 12.67 -11.75 1.39
C PRO A 71 12.30 -10.89 0.17
N GLN A 72 13.10 -10.97 -0.90
CA GLN A 72 12.92 -10.11 -2.09
C GLN A 72 11.50 -10.16 -2.65
N ASN A 73 10.93 -11.36 -2.82
CA ASN A 73 9.55 -11.54 -3.26
C ASN A 73 8.53 -10.76 -2.41
N HIS A 74 8.69 -10.75 -1.08
CA HIS A 74 7.81 -10.00 -0.18
C HIS A 74 7.99 -8.48 -0.32
N ARG A 75 9.20 -8.02 -0.60
CA ARG A 75 9.47 -6.60 -0.88
C ARG A 75 8.78 -6.19 -2.17
N ILE A 76 8.89 -6.99 -3.22
CA ILE A 76 8.21 -6.75 -4.50
C ILE A 76 6.69 -6.69 -4.29
N ASP A 77 6.11 -7.68 -3.61
CA ASP A 77 4.68 -7.69 -3.28
C ASP A 77 4.25 -6.44 -2.52
N TYR A 78 5.07 -5.99 -1.57
CA TYR A 78 4.82 -4.78 -0.81
C TYR A 78 4.80 -3.54 -1.72
N PHE A 79 5.80 -3.37 -2.57
CA PHE A 79 5.88 -2.20 -3.46
C PHE A 79 4.72 -2.17 -4.46
N VAL A 80 4.43 -3.30 -5.11
CA VAL A 80 3.29 -3.43 -6.03
C VAL A 80 1.98 -3.11 -5.32
N ALA A 81 1.80 -3.62 -4.11
CA ALA A 81 0.59 -3.39 -3.34
C ALA A 81 0.44 -1.95 -2.87
N VAL A 82 1.51 -1.30 -2.41
CA VAL A 82 1.50 0.12 -2.06
C VAL A 82 1.15 0.96 -3.28
N LEU A 83 1.81 0.72 -4.41
CA LEU A 83 1.51 1.41 -5.65
C LEU A 83 0.05 1.23 -6.04
N TYR A 84 -0.44 -0.01 -6.10
CA TYR A 84 -1.81 -0.30 -6.50
C TYR A 84 -2.86 0.30 -5.54
N THR A 85 -2.72 0.06 -4.24
CA THR A 85 -3.75 0.42 -3.25
C THR A 85 -3.74 1.88 -2.81
N LEU A 86 -2.62 2.57 -3.00
CA LEU A 86 -2.44 3.99 -2.65
C LEU A 86 -2.12 4.86 -3.87
N THR A 87 -2.41 4.39 -5.09
CA THR A 87 -2.12 5.12 -6.35
C THR A 87 -2.66 6.55 -6.30
N ASP A 88 -3.93 6.72 -5.92
CA ASP A 88 -4.58 8.02 -5.86
C ASP A 88 -3.86 9.00 -4.91
N LYS A 89 -3.31 8.50 -3.81
CA LYS A 89 -2.60 9.30 -2.80
C LYS A 89 -1.15 9.58 -3.21
N LEU A 90 -0.48 8.59 -3.78
CA LEU A 90 0.86 8.76 -4.34
C LEU A 90 0.83 9.81 -5.45
N GLN A 91 -0.14 9.73 -6.37
CA GLN A 91 -0.29 10.70 -7.46
C GLN A 91 -0.52 12.12 -6.96
N LYS A 92 -1.26 12.30 -5.86
CA LYS A 92 -1.53 13.62 -5.26
C LYS A 92 -0.39 14.15 -4.40
N SER A 93 0.57 13.31 -4.03
CA SER A 93 1.72 13.68 -3.17
C SER A 93 3.05 13.38 -3.86
N GLY A 94 3.68 14.44 -4.38
CA GLY A 94 5.03 14.34 -4.94
C GLY A 94 6.05 13.82 -3.90
N GLU A 95 5.91 14.22 -2.63
CA GLU A 95 6.76 13.74 -1.55
C GLU A 95 6.60 12.23 -1.32
N ALA A 96 5.35 11.74 -1.25
CA ALA A 96 5.11 10.30 -1.09
C ALA A 96 5.63 9.50 -2.29
N THR A 97 5.52 10.05 -3.50
CA THR A 97 6.09 9.45 -4.72
C THR A 97 7.61 9.36 -4.63
N LEU A 98 8.29 10.42 -4.17
CA LEU A 98 9.74 10.42 -3.99
C LEU A 98 10.18 9.39 -2.94
N ILE A 99 9.50 9.36 -1.79
CA ILE A 99 9.74 8.36 -0.73
C ILE A 99 9.57 6.95 -1.30
N TYR A 100 8.51 6.70 -2.07
CA TYR A 100 8.26 5.40 -2.69
C TYR A 100 9.43 4.96 -3.58
N TYR A 101 10.00 5.85 -4.39
CA TYR A 101 11.19 5.54 -5.18
C TYR A 101 12.45 5.31 -4.32
N GLU A 102 12.65 6.11 -3.28
CA GLU A 102 13.83 6.03 -2.40
C GLU A 102 13.90 4.69 -1.67
N ILE A 103 12.75 4.16 -1.24
CA ILE A 103 12.71 2.92 -0.46
C ILE A 103 12.88 1.64 -1.30
N ILE A 104 12.79 1.72 -2.64
CA ILE A 104 12.95 0.57 -3.52
C ILE A 104 14.46 0.27 -3.67
N PRO A 105 14.95 -0.88 -3.19
CA PRO A 105 16.33 -1.28 -3.37
C PRO A 105 16.67 -1.43 -4.86
N TYR A 106 17.91 -1.15 -5.24
CA TYR A 106 18.33 -1.22 -6.64
C TYR A 106 18.17 -2.63 -7.21
N GLU A 107 18.54 -3.64 -6.42
CA GLU A 107 18.46 -5.06 -6.74
C GLU A 107 17.03 -5.56 -7.00
N ASP A 108 16.02 -4.81 -6.54
CA ASP A 108 14.61 -5.19 -6.65
C ASP A 108 13.95 -4.64 -7.92
N LYS A 109 14.56 -3.65 -8.59
CA LYS A 109 13.92 -2.90 -9.66
C LYS A 109 13.54 -3.76 -10.87
N ILE A 110 14.37 -4.74 -11.23
CA ILE A 110 14.10 -5.65 -12.35
C ILE A 110 12.87 -6.50 -12.03
N MET A 111 12.87 -7.17 -10.88
CA MET A 111 11.75 -8.03 -10.46
C MET A 111 10.48 -7.22 -10.22
N LEU A 112 10.60 -5.99 -9.71
CA LEU A 112 9.49 -5.06 -9.56
C LEU A 112 8.88 -4.69 -10.92
N TYR A 113 9.72 -4.35 -11.90
CA TYR A 113 9.26 -4.04 -13.26
C TYR A 113 8.50 -5.22 -13.89
N GLU A 114 9.05 -6.42 -13.78
CA GLU A 114 8.40 -7.65 -14.26
C GLU A 114 7.03 -7.85 -13.59
N LYS A 115 6.96 -7.69 -12.26
CA LYS A 115 5.71 -7.83 -11.52
C LYS A 115 4.68 -6.76 -11.87
N LEU A 116 5.10 -5.53 -12.12
CA LEU A 116 4.23 -4.46 -12.59
C LEU A 116 3.72 -4.73 -14.02
N ASN A 117 4.53 -5.40 -14.85
CA ASN A 117 4.08 -5.82 -16.18
C ASN A 117 3.04 -6.95 -16.11
N GLU A 118 3.21 -7.90 -15.19
CA GLU A 118 2.19 -8.92 -14.90
C GLU A 118 0.89 -8.29 -14.38
N LEU A 119 0.99 -7.30 -13.48
CA LEU A 119 -0.16 -6.62 -12.88
C LEU A 119 -1.12 -6.08 -13.95
N GLU A 120 -0.61 -5.51 -15.05
CA GLU A 120 -1.44 -4.94 -16.13
C GLU A 120 -2.38 -5.95 -16.80
N THR A 121 -2.08 -7.24 -16.68
CA THR A 121 -2.90 -8.32 -17.24
C THR A 121 -4.04 -8.77 -16.32
N THR A 122 -3.98 -8.38 -15.04
CA THR A 122 -4.93 -8.80 -14.00
C THR A 122 -6.28 -8.08 -14.09
N GLU A 123 -7.35 -8.71 -13.60
CA GLU A 123 -8.68 -8.06 -13.49
C GLU A 123 -8.62 -6.84 -12.57
N TYR A 124 -7.84 -6.92 -11.48
CA TYR A 124 -7.62 -5.83 -10.54
C TYR A 124 -7.12 -4.55 -11.20
N PHE A 125 -6.20 -4.67 -12.16
CA PHE A 125 -5.71 -3.51 -12.91
C PHE A 125 -6.73 -3.01 -13.92
N LYS A 126 -7.53 -3.89 -14.52
CA LYS A 126 -8.60 -3.50 -15.46
C LYS A 126 -9.70 -2.69 -14.78
N ASP A 127 -9.95 -2.94 -13.50
CA ASP A 127 -10.97 -2.23 -12.71
C ASP A 127 -10.55 -0.82 -12.26
N LEU A 128 -9.26 -0.48 -12.34
CA LEU A 128 -8.77 0.86 -11.98
C LEU A 128 -9.28 1.95 -12.93
N GLU A 129 -9.38 3.17 -12.41
CA GLU A 129 -9.69 4.34 -13.22
C GLU A 129 -8.54 4.64 -14.20
N ILE A 130 -8.85 5.31 -15.31
CA ILE A 130 -7.85 5.54 -16.39
C ILE A 130 -6.63 6.30 -15.86
N TYR A 131 -6.84 7.32 -15.04
CA TYR A 131 -5.74 8.12 -14.50
C TYR A 131 -4.85 7.32 -13.52
N GLU A 132 -5.42 6.35 -12.79
CA GLU A 132 -4.67 5.47 -11.89
C GLU A 132 -3.77 4.54 -12.70
N LYS A 133 -4.31 3.96 -13.78
CA LYS A 133 -3.55 3.13 -14.72
C LYS A 133 -2.38 3.90 -15.33
N ASP A 134 -2.64 5.13 -15.76
CA ASP A 134 -1.61 5.98 -16.37
C ASP A 134 -0.51 6.36 -15.38
N TYR A 135 -0.89 6.63 -14.13
CA TYR A 135 0.08 6.86 -13.07
C TYR A 135 0.94 5.62 -12.81
N ILE A 136 0.34 4.43 -12.62
CA ILE A 136 1.10 3.18 -12.43
C ILE A 136 2.05 2.91 -13.60
N ARG A 137 1.61 3.13 -14.84
CA ARG A 137 2.45 3.00 -16.04
C ARG A 137 3.63 3.98 -16.02
N SER A 138 3.41 5.22 -15.59
CA SER A 138 4.48 6.21 -15.46
C SER A 138 5.54 5.76 -14.45
N ILE A 139 5.10 5.23 -13.29
CA ILE A 139 6.00 4.70 -12.26
C ILE A 139 6.77 3.48 -12.81
N LYS A 140 6.09 2.58 -13.53
CA LYS A 140 6.70 1.41 -14.18
C LYS A 140 7.82 1.80 -15.14
N GLU A 141 7.61 2.81 -16.00
CA GLU A 141 8.63 3.27 -16.94
C GLU A 141 9.83 3.91 -16.22
N VAL A 142 9.61 4.66 -15.13
CA VAL A 142 10.73 5.20 -14.32
C VAL A 142 11.54 4.07 -13.68
N ILE A 143 10.88 3.05 -13.14
CA ILE A 143 11.55 1.88 -12.56
C ILE A 143 12.41 1.19 -13.62
N LYS A 144 11.86 0.95 -14.82
CA LYS A 144 12.56 0.35 -15.96
C LYS A 144 13.81 1.14 -16.38
N LEU A 145 13.69 2.46 -16.52
CA LEU A 145 14.84 3.30 -16.86
C LEU A 145 15.91 3.23 -15.77
N SER A 146 15.49 3.27 -14.51
CA SER A 146 16.40 3.26 -13.37
C SER A 146 17.03 1.89 -13.08
N SER A 147 16.48 0.79 -13.61
CA SER A 147 17.11 -0.54 -13.55
C SER A 147 18.20 -0.72 -14.61
N MET A 148 18.18 0.06 -15.69
CA MET A 148 19.18 0.01 -16.76
C MET A 148 20.46 0.81 -16.44
N ILE A 149 20.40 1.69 -15.44
CA ILE A 149 21.55 2.49 -14.99
C ILE A 149 22.23 1.70 -13.88
N LYS A 150 23.47 1.24 -14.10
CA LYS A 150 24.28 0.63 -13.02
C LYS A 150 24.61 1.70 -11.97
N PRO A 151 24.51 1.38 -10.66
CA PRO A 151 24.94 2.30 -9.62
C PRO A 151 26.43 2.59 -9.79
N VAL A 152 26.81 3.86 -9.68
CA VAL A 152 28.22 4.25 -9.57
C VAL A 152 28.63 3.94 -8.14
N GLU A 153 29.57 3.00 -7.97
CA GLU A 153 30.18 2.64 -6.68
C GLU A 153 31.03 3.77 -6.11
#